data_AF-A0A7K3WEA3-F1
#
_entry.id   AF-A0A7K3WEA3-F1
#
_cell.length_a   1.000
_cell.length_b   1.000
_cell.length_c   1.000
_cell.angle_alpha   90.00
_cell.angle_beta   90.00
_cell.angle_gamma   90.00
#
_symmetry.space_group_name_H-M   'P 1'
#
loop_
_entity.id
_entity.type
_entity.pdbx_description
1 polymer ?
#
loop_
_entity_poly.entity_id
_entity_poly.type
_entity_poly.pdbx_seq_one_letter_code
_entity_poly.pdbx_strand_id
1 'polypeptide(L)' 'MRTLYLRNVPDEVVERLERLAARDATSVGAVAVRELAAVSRRADHPALLGSLPDLGVAAADIVDDLDVGRAER' A
#
# COMPACT_ATOMS: atom_id res chain seq x y z
N MET A 1 -3.03 7.26 22.86
CA MET A 1 -3.66 7.06 21.53
C MET A 1 -4.74 8.11 21.35
N ARG A 2 -4.93 8.67 20.15
CA ARG A 2 -5.99 9.64 19.85
C ARG A 2 -7.12 8.94 19.09
N THR A 3 -8.36 9.36 19.33
CA THR A 3 -9.55 8.83 18.63
C THR A 3 -9.89 9.72 17.45
N LEU A 4 -10.02 9.12 16.27
CA LEU A 4 -10.51 9.77 15.06
C LEU A 4 -11.96 9.31 14.80
N TYR A 5 -12.88 10.24 14.60
CA TYR A 5 -14.25 9.93 14.21
C TYR A 5 -14.42 10.15 12.70
N LEU A 6 -14.70 9.07 11.97
CA LEU A 6 -15.09 9.15 10.56
C LEU A 6 -16.59 9.48 10.49
N ARG A 7 -16.96 10.40 9.60
CA ARG A 7 -18.34 10.82 9.37
C ARG A 7 -18.63 10.79 7.88
N ASN A 8 -19.90 10.58 7.52
CA ASN A 8 -20.37 10.52 6.13
C ASN A 8 -19.57 9.50 5.30
N VAL A 9 -19.29 8.33 5.88
CA VAL A 9 -18.63 7.24 5.16
C VAL A 9 -19.64 6.64 4.19
N PRO A 10 -19.32 6.53 2.89
CA PRO A 10 -20.23 5.92 1.92
C PRO A 10 -20.54 4.45 2.27
N ASP A 11 -21.78 4.02 2.02
CA ASP A 11 -22.25 2.69 2.39
C ASP A 11 -21.39 1.58 1.76
N GLU A 12 -21.00 1.75 0.50
CA GLU A 12 -20.16 0.79 -0.23
C GLU A 12 -18.76 0.61 0.40
N VAL A 13 -18.26 1.66 1.07
CA VAL A 13 -17.00 1.61 1.81
C VAL A 13 -17.19 0.82 3.09
N VAL A 14 -18.29 1.06 3.82
CA VAL A 14 -18.62 0.32 5.05
C VAL A 14 -18.79 -1.17 4.76
N GLU A 15 -19.58 -1.53 3.74
CA GLU A 15 -19.78 -2.93 3.31
C GLU A 15 -18.46 -3.61 2.97
N ARG A 16 -17.55 -2.91 2.28
CA ARG A 16 -16.24 -3.46 1.93
C ARG A 16 -15.39 -3.70 3.19
N LEU A 17 -15.41 -2.78 4.15
CA LEU A 17 -14.69 -2.95 5.41
C LEU A 17 -15.29 -4.08 6.26
N GLU A 18 -16.60 -4.26 6.27
CA GLU A 18 -17.28 -5.37 6.93
C GLU A 18 -16.86 -6.73 6.34
N ARG A 19 -16.81 -6.85 5.01
CA ARG A 19 -16.32 -8.06 4.34
C ARG A 19 -14.87 -8.39 4.72
N LEU A 20 -14.00 -7.37 4.79
CA LEU A 20 -12.61 -7.54 5.20
C LEU A 20 -12.50 -7.93 6.67
N ALA A 21 -13.28 -7.29 7.55
CA ALA A 21 -13.31 -7.57 8.97
C ALA A 21 -13.77 -9.00 9.25
N ALA A 22 -14.81 -9.47 8.55
CA ALA A 22 -15.30 -10.84 8.64
C ALA A 22 -14.25 -11.86 8.20
N ARG A 23 -13.55 -11.59 7.09
CA ARG A 23 -12.46 -12.45 6.60
C ARG A 23 -11.30 -12.56 7.59
N ASP A 24 -10.94 -11.46 8.23
CA ASP A 24 -9.81 -11.37 9.14
C ASP A 24 -10.18 -11.69 10.61
N ALA A 25 -11.43 -12.10 10.88
CA ALA A 25 -11.99 -12.31 12.21
C ALA A 25 -11.71 -11.14 13.19
N THR A 26 -11.88 -9.91 12.70
CA THR A 26 -11.59 -8.69 13.44
C THR A 26 -12.73 -7.67 13.32
N SER A 27 -12.60 -6.51 13.96
CA SER A 27 -13.62 -5.44 13.88
C SER A 27 -13.38 -4.51 12.68
N VAL A 28 -14.46 -3.90 12.16
CA VAL A 28 -14.39 -2.86 11.12
C VAL A 28 -13.46 -1.71 11.53
N GLY A 29 -13.52 -1.31 12.80
CA GLY A 29 -12.64 -0.28 13.34
C GLY A 29 -11.16 -0.70 13.32
N ALA A 30 -10.85 -1.96 13.63
CA ALA A 30 -9.48 -2.48 13.55
C ALA A 30 -8.96 -2.50 12.11
N VAL A 31 -9.78 -2.90 11.15
CA VAL A 31 -9.44 -2.81 9.71
C VAL A 31 -9.20 -1.35 9.32
N ALA A 32 -10.10 -0.44 9.66
CA ALA A 32 -9.97 0.97 9.32
C ALA A 32 -8.67 1.59 9.87
N VAL A 33 -8.33 1.32 11.14
CA VAL A 33 -7.09 1.80 11.76
C VAL A 33 -5.85 1.20 11.06
N ARG A 34 -5.88 -0.10 10.74
CA ARG A 34 -4.79 -0.76 10.02
C ARG A 34 -4.54 -0.13 8.65
N GLU A 35 -5.61 0.11 7.88
CA GLU A 35 -5.49 0.71 6.55
C GLU A 35 -5.05 2.18 6.62
N LEU A 36 -5.56 2.96 7.58
CA LEU A 36 -5.10 4.33 7.81
C LEU A 36 -3.61 4.37 8.16
N ALA A 37 -3.13 3.46 9.01
CA ALA A 37 -1.71 3.35 9.33
C ALA A 37 -0.87 2.97 8.11
N ALA A 38 -1.37 2.05 7.26
CA ALA A 38 -0.67 1.65 6.04
C ALA A 38 -0.59 2.80 5.02
N VAL A 39 -1.67 3.56 4.84
CA VAL A 39 -1.68 4.76 3.98
C VAL A 39 -0.74 5.83 4.52
N SER A 40 -0.76 6.08 5.83
CA SER A 40 0.14 7.06 6.46
C SER A 40 1.61 6.74 6.22
N ARG A 41 2.02 5.47 6.30
CA ARG A 41 3.41 5.07 5.99
C ARG A 41 3.78 5.33 4.54
N ARG A 42 2.84 5.07 3.61
CA ARG A 42 3.07 5.27 2.18
C ARG A 42 3.10 6.73 1.76
N ALA A 43 2.51 7.64 2.54
CA ALA A 43 2.48 9.05 2.22
C ALA A 43 3.89 9.66 2.08
N ASP A 44 4.86 9.14 2.84
CA ASP A 44 6.25 9.62 2.81
C ASP A 44 7.10 8.92 1.73
N HIS A 45 6.58 7.86 1.08
CA HIS A 45 7.34 7.08 0.12
C HIS A 45 7.83 7.89 -1.09
N PRO A 46 7.05 8.78 -1.72
CA PRO A 46 7.55 9.56 -2.86
C PRO A 46 8.73 10.44 -2.48
N ALA A 47 8.69 11.06 -1.31
CA ALA A 47 9.79 11.88 -0.80
C ALA A 47 11.03 11.02 -0.49
N LEU A 48 10.83 9.85 0.14
CA LEU A 48 11.91 8.89 0.40
C LEU A 48 12.56 8.39 -0.89
N LEU A 49 11.75 7.97 -1.88
CA LEU A 49 12.25 7.51 -3.18
C LEU A 49 12.98 8.63 -3.93
N GLY A 50 12.48 9.87 -3.88
CA GLY A 50 13.16 11.02 -4.46
C GLY A 50 14.47 11.41 -3.76
N SER A 51 14.68 10.96 -2.52
CA SER A 51 15.92 11.21 -1.77
C SER A 51 17.00 10.16 -1.98
N LEU A 52 16.68 9.07 -2.68
CA LEU A 52 17.66 8.02 -2.97
C LEU A 52 18.73 8.53 -3.94
N PRO A 53 20.00 8.10 -3.77
CA PRO A 53 21.03 8.43 -4.73
C PRO A 53 20.72 7.79 -6.09
N ASP A 54 20.92 8.55 -7.16
CA ASP A 54 20.92 8.00 -8.50
C ASP A 54 22.16 7.10 -8.67
N LEU A 55 21.91 5.82 -8.95
CA LEU A 55 22.96 4.82 -9.14
C LEU A 55 23.47 4.78 -10.59
N GLY A 56 22.89 5.57 -11.50
CA GLY A 56 23.26 5.60 -12.91
C GLY A 56 22.86 4.33 -13.67
N VAL A 57 21.92 3.55 -13.15
CA VAL A 57 21.42 2.32 -13.77
C VAL A 57 20.24 2.67 -14.67
N ALA A 58 20.35 2.40 -15.97
CA ALA A 58 19.26 2.66 -16.89
C ALA A 58 18.16 1.61 -16.74
N ALA A 59 16.90 2.03 -16.85
CA ALA A 59 15.77 1.11 -16.78
C ALA A 59 15.77 0.07 -17.92
N ALA A 60 16.36 0.42 -19.07
CA ALA A 60 16.51 -0.50 -20.21
C ALA A 60 17.39 -1.69 -19.86
N ASP A 61 18.54 -1.46 -19.23
CA ASP A 61 19.48 -2.51 -18.82
C ASP A 61 18.81 -3.54 -17.89
N ILE A 62 17.97 -3.06 -16.95
CA ILE A 62 17.22 -3.92 -16.03
C ILE A 62 16.21 -4.80 -16.78
N VAL A 63 15.52 -4.24 -17.77
CA VAL A 63 14.51 -4.97 -18.56
C VAL A 63 15.19 -6.03 -19.44
N ASP A 64 16.30 -5.66 -20.08
CA ASP A 64 17.07 -6.56 -20.93
C ASP A 64 17.61 -7.75 -20.12
N ASP A 65 18.19 -7.50 -18.94
CA ASP A 65 18.67 -8.56 -18.04
C ASP A 65 17.53 -9.50 -17.58
N LEU A 66 16.35 -8.94 -17.31
CA LEU A 66 15.18 -9.71 -16.89
C LEU A 66 14.68 -10.64 -17.99
N ASP A 67 14.69 -10.16 -19.24
CA ASP A 67 14.23 -10.93 -20.39
C ASP A 67 15.24 -12.03 -20.76
N VAL A 68 16.55 -11.77 -20.65
CA VAL A 68 17.58 -12.81 -20.74
C VAL A 68 17.33 -13.91 -19.70
N GLY A 69 17.16 -13.56 -18.43
CA GLY A 69 16.93 -14.53 -17.36
C GLY A 69 15.60 -15.32 -17.48
N ARG A 70 14.59 -14.78 -18.17
CA ARG A 70 13.35 -15.50 -18.50
C ARG A 70 13.54 -16.51 -19.61
N ALA A 71 14.37 -16.20 -20.61
CA ALA A 71 14.67 -17.09 -21.72
C ALA A 71 15.51 -18.32 -21.31
N GLU A 72 16.21 -18.24 -20.17
CA GLU A 72 17.04 -19.34 -19.62
C GLU A 72 16.27 -20.33 -18.73
N ARG A 73 14.97 -20.11 -18.46
CA ARG A 73 14.11 -20.96 -17.61
C ARG A 73 13.23 -21.91 -18.42
#